data_AF-A0A3M6UCX8-F1
#
_entry.id   AF-A0A3M6UCX8-F1
#
_cell.length_a   1.000
_cell.length_b   1.000
_cell.length_c   1.000
_cell.angle_alpha   90.00
_cell.angle_beta   90.00
_cell.angle_gamma   90.00
#
_symmetry.space_group_name_H-M   'P 1'
#
loop_
_entity.id
_entity.type
_entity.pdbx_description
1 polymer ?
#
loop_
_entity_poly.entity_id
_entity_poly.type
_entity_poly.pdbx_seq_one_letter_code
_entity_poly.pdbx_strand_id
1 'polypeptide(L)' 'MDGKKIANLLGEGYRMPKPQHVDNELYQIMMRCWQNDPDERPAFTELKKQLKDMESLHKRLINMRIYDKRLYVNVEDLIV' A
#
# COMPACT_ATOMS: atom_id res chain seq x y z
N MET A 1 4.08 -18.44 5.33
CA MET A 1 5.05 -17.35 5.04
C MET A 1 6.00 -17.27 6.21
N ASP A 2 7.32 -17.35 5.99
CA ASP A 2 8.30 -17.26 7.10
C ASP A 2 8.50 -15.79 7.49
N GLY A 3 8.02 -15.40 8.67
CA GLY A 3 8.09 -14.02 9.17
C GLY A 3 9.54 -13.51 9.31
N LYS A 4 10.51 -14.38 9.63
CA LYS A 4 11.92 -13.97 9.74
C LYS A 4 12.49 -13.59 8.38
N LYS A 5 12.14 -14.34 7.34
CA LYS A 5 12.52 -14.02 5.96
C LYS A 5 11.98 -12.68 5.52
N ILE A 6 10.72 -12.37 5.87
CA ILE A 6 10.10 -11.08 5.55
C ILE A 6 10.82 -9.93 6.28
N ALA A 7 11.11 -10.08 7.57
CA ALA A 7 11.82 -9.06 8.34
C ALA A 7 13.19 -8.72 7.73
N ASN A 8 13.96 -9.74 7.32
CA ASN A 8 15.25 -9.53 6.66
C ASN A 8 15.12 -8.76 5.34
N LEU A 9 14.18 -9.15 4.47
CA LEU A 9 13.91 -8.44 3.21
C LEU A 9 13.53 -6.97 3.47
N LEU A 10 12.66 -6.71 4.45
CA LEU A 10 12.26 -5.35 4.80
C LEU A 10 13.46 -4.52 5.30
N GLY A 11 14.36 -5.14 6.08
CA GLY A 11 15.61 -4.51 6.53
C GLY A 11 16.59 -4.19 5.40
N GLU A 12 16.59 -4.98 4.33
CA GLU A 12 17.35 -4.73 3.09
C GLU A 12 16.69 -3.69 2.16
N GLY A 13 15.56 -3.11 2.58
CA GLY A 13 14.84 -2.08 1.83
C GLY A 13 13.82 -2.62 0.82
N TYR A 14 13.60 -3.93 0.76
CA TYR A 14 12.51 -4.49 -0.05
C TYR A 14 11.17 -3.95 0.42
N ARG A 15 10.31 -3.57 -0.54
CA ARG A 15 8.88 -3.28 -0.34
C ARG A 15 8.08 -3.94 -1.45
N MET A 16 6.79 -4.16 -1.20
CA MET A 16 5.93 -4.76 -2.22
C MET A 16 5.91 -3.89 -3.47
N PRO A 17 6.08 -4.47 -4.67
CA PRO A 17 6.03 -3.70 -5.91
C PRO A 17 4.65 -3.10 -6.13
N LYS A 18 4.59 -1.99 -6.86
CA LYS A 18 3.34 -1.33 -7.21
C LYS A 18 2.40 -2.29 -7.95
N PRO A 19 1.17 -2.52 -7.48
CA PRO A 19 0.18 -3.25 -8.24
C PRO A 19 -0.11 -2.57 -9.59
N GLN A 20 -0.31 -3.35 -10.65
CA GLN A 20 -0.56 -2.82 -12.00
C GLN A 20 -1.83 -1.95 -12.05
N HIS A 21 -2.83 -2.30 -11.26
CA HIS A 21 -4.14 -1.65 -11.20
C HIS A 21 -4.18 -0.39 -10.30
N VAL A 22 -3.07 0.00 -9.67
CA VAL A 22 -2.98 1.14 -8.75
C VAL A 22 -2.17 2.27 -9.37
N ASP A 23 -2.69 3.51 -9.28
CA ASP A 23 -2.01 4.72 -9.74
C ASP A 23 -0.75 5.02 -8.91
N ASN A 24 0.23 5.66 -9.54
CA ASN A 24 1.50 5.99 -8.89
C ASN A 24 1.30 6.84 -7.63
N GLU A 25 0.35 7.78 -7.66
CA GLU A 25 0.09 8.70 -6.56
C GLU A 25 -0.40 7.97 -5.30
N LEU A 26 -1.32 7.01 -5.47
CA LEU A 26 -1.79 6.17 -4.36
C LEU A 26 -0.70 5.23 -3.86
N TYR A 27 0.17 4.72 -4.75
CA TYR A 27 1.31 3.91 -4.35
C TYR A 27 2.37 4.69 -3.57
N GLN A 28 2.58 5.97 -3.87
CA GLN A 28 3.49 6.80 -3.09
C GLN A 28 3.03 6.96 -1.63
N ILE A 29 1.71 7.01 -1.37
CA ILE A 29 1.20 6.95 0.00
C ILE A 29 1.64 5.65 0.69
N MET A 30 1.50 4.50 0.02
CA MET A 30 1.91 3.20 0.59
C MET A 30 3.41 3.18 0.90
N MET A 31 4.25 3.68 -0.01
CA MET A 31 5.71 3.78 0.19
C MET A 31 6.07 4.67 1.39
N ARG A 32 5.39 5.80 1.57
CA ARG A 32 5.57 6.67 2.75
C ARG A 32 5.18 5.97 4.05
N CYS A 33 4.09 5.19 4.05
CA CYS A 33 3.71 4.39 5.21
C CYS A 33 4.75 3.30 5.55
N TRP A 34 5.54 2.87 4.57
CA TRP A 34 6.55 1.82 4.74
C TRP A 34 7.98 2.35 4.88
N GLN A 35 8.18 3.61 5.29
CA GLN A 35 9.54 4.10 5.57
C GLN A 35 10.22 3.26 6.65
N ASN A 36 11.53 3.06 6.48
CA ASN A 36 12.35 2.32 7.45
C ASN A 36 12.33 3.03 8.79
N ASP A 37 12.60 4.34 8.78
CA ASP A 37 12.47 5.21 9.93
C ASP A 37 10.98 5.38 10.29
N PRO A 38 10.55 4.98 11.50
CA PRO A 38 9.19 5.21 11.98
C PRO A 38 8.79 6.69 12.01
N ASP A 39 9.73 7.60 12.28
CA ASP A 39 9.45 9.04 12.44
C ASP A 39 9.20 9.73 11.09
N GLU A 40 9.65 9.13 9.98
CA GLU A 40 9.35 9.60 8.63
C GLU A 40 7.96 9.14 8.12
N ARG A 41 7.28 8.25 8.86
CA ARG A 41 5.96 7.75 8.44
C ARG A 41 4.89 8.81 8.69
N PRO A 42 3.95 8.99 7.75
CA PRO A 42 2.89 9.98 7.91
C PRO A 42 1.95 9.61 9.05
N ALA A 43 1.54 10.60 9.82
CA ALA A 43 0.48 10.43 10.81
C ALA A 43 -0.87 10.16 10.12
N PHE A 44 -1.78 9.47 10.82
CA PHE A 44 -3.12 9.19 10.28
C PHE A 44 -3.92 10.45 9.91
N THR A 45 -3.73 11.55 10.63
CA THR A 45 -4.36 12.84 10.31
C THR A 45 -3.91 13.36 8.95
N GLU A 46 -2.64 13.20 8.63
CA GLU A 46 -2.06 13.57 7.34
C GLU A 46 -2.56 12.66 6.21
N LEU A 47 -2.54 11.34 6.44
CA LEU A 47 -3.07 10.35 5.49
C LEU A 47 -4.55 10.63 5.15
N LYS A 48 -5.37 10.88 6.17
CA LYS A 48 -6.80 11.21 6.00
C LYS A 48 -6.98 12.45 5.13
N LYS A 49 -6.18 13.49 5.35
CA LYS A 49 -6.25 14.72 4.56
C LYS A 49 -5.88 14.45 3.10
N GLN A 50 -4.72 13.82 2.86
CA GLN A 50 -4.26 13.51 1.50
C GLN A 50 -5.25 12.64 0.72
N LEU A 51 -5.80 11.60 1.36
CA LEU A 51 -6.77 10.71 0.70
C LEU A 51 -8.05 11.46 0.34
N LYS A 52 -8.52 12.40 1.17
CA LYS A 52 -9.67 13.27 0.84
C LYS A 52 -9.37 14.22 -0.31
N ASP A 53 -8.17 14.80 -0.32
CA ASP A 53 -7.75 15.69 -1.39
C ASP A 53 -7.71 14.92 -2.72
N MET A 54 -7.15 13.71 -2.71
CA MET A 54 -7.14 12.80 -3.87
C MET A 54 -8.54 12.38 -4.33
N GLU A 55 -9.44 12.06 -3.39
CA GLU A 55 -10.84 11.75 -3.68
C GLU A 55 -11.54 12.92 -4.39
N SER A 56 -11.29 14.16 -3.92
CA SER A 56 -11.90 15.37 -4.48
C SER A 56 -11.52 15.64 -5.95
N LEU A 57 -10.38 15.11 -6.40
CA LEU A 57 -9.93 15.24 -7.80
C LEU A 57 -10.72 14.36 -8.77
N HIS A 58 -11.55 13.42 -8.28
CA HIS A 58 -12.31 12.47 -9.10
C HIS A 58 -11.44 11.68 -10.10
N LYS A 59 -10.14 11.54 -9.81
CA LYS A 59 -9.19 10.79 -10.63
C LYS A 59 -9.39 9.29 -10.39
N ARG A 60 -9.27 8.49 -11.44
CA ARG A 60 -9.29 7.03 -11.32
C ARG A 60 -7.95 6.51 -10.78
N LEU A 61 -7.83 6.40 -9.46
CA LEU A 61 -6.63 5.91 -8.77
C LEU A 61 -6.51 4.38 -8.73
N ILE A 62 -7.64 3.70 -8.88
CA ILE A 62 -7.73 2.25 -8.93
C ILE A 62 -8.43 1.86 -10.23
N ASN A 63 -7.74 1.10 -11.07
CA ASN A 63 -8.28 0.61 -12.32
C ASN A 63 -8.88 -0.79 -12.14
N MET A 64 -10.17 -0.83 -11.82
CA MET A 64 -10.90 -2.09 -11.65
C MET A 64 -10.99 -2.97 -12.90
N ARG A 65 -10.69 -2.45 -14.11
CA ARG A 65 -10.70 -3.25 -15.34
C ARG A 65 -9.53 -4.22 -15.45
N ILE A 66 -8.40 -3.89 -14.82
CA ILE A 66 -7.19 -4.72 -14.79
C ILE A 66 -6.89 -5.26 -13.40
N TYR A 67 -7.85 -5.14 -12.48
CA TYR A 67 -7.78 -5.75 -11.17
C TYR A 67 -7.94 -7.28 -11.32
N ASP A 68 -6.93 -8.03 -10.90
CA ASP A 68 -6.97 -9.48 -10.87
C ASP A 68 -7.20 -9.98 -9.43
N LYS A 69 -8.43 -10.39 -9.15
CA LYS A 69 -8.83 -10.93 -7.84
C LYS A 69 -7.99 -12.12 -7.38
N ARG A 70 -7.36 -12.87 -8.30
CA ARG A 70 -6.54 -14.04 -7.98
C ARG A 70 -5.22 -13.68 -7.31
N LEU A 71 -4.80 -12.41 -7.39
CA LEU A 71 -3.58 -11.89 -6.77
C LEU A 71 -3.78 -11.46 -5.32
N TYR A 72 -5.02 -11.37 -4.85
CA TYR A 72 -5.36 -10.90 -3.51
C TYR A 72 -5.98 -12.03 -2.70
N VAL A 73 -5.67 -12.07 -1.42
CA VAL A 73 -6.30 -12.98 -0.47
C VAL A 73 -7.21 -12.14 0.41
N ASN A 74 -8.45 -12.57 0.63
CA ASN A 74 -9.31 -11.87 1.57
C ASN A 74 -8.80 -12.14 2.99
N VAL A 75 -8.75 -11.10 3.80
CA VAL A 75 -8.29 -11.22 5.19
C VAL A 75 -9.21 -12.16 5.97
N GLU A 76 -10.51 -12.19 5.65
CA GLU A 76 -11.49 -13.10 6.24
C GLU A 76 -11.18 -14.57 5.95
N ASP A 77 -10.62 -14.87 4.76
CA ASP A 77 -10.22 -16.24 4.37
C ASP A 77 -8.94 -16.70 5.10
N LEU A 78 -8.22 -15.78 5.76
CA LEU A 78 -6.98 -16.05 6.49
C LEU A 78 -7.18 -16.26 7.99
N ILE A 79 -8.36 -15.94 8.53
CA ILE A 79 -8.69 -16.16 9.93
C ILE A 79 -9.19 -17.61 10.06
N VAL A 80 -8.32 -18.47 10.59
CA VAL A 80 -8.66 -19.81 11.10
C VAL A 80 -8.86 -19.74 12.60
#